data_AF-A0A644XSD9-F1
#
_entry.id   AF-A0A644XSD9-F1
#
_cell.length_a   1.000
_cell.length_b   1.000
_cell.length_c   1.000
_cell.angle_alpha   90.00
_cell.angle_beta   90.00
_cell.angle_gamma   90.00
#
_symmetry.space_group_name_H-M   'P 1'
#
loop_
_entity.id
_entity.type
_entity.pdbx_description
1 polymer ?
#
loop_
_entity_poly.entity_id
_entity_poly.type
_entity_poly.pdbx_seq_one_letter_code
_entity_poly.pdbx_strand_id
1 'polypeptide(L)'
;MRRLNKLLLLLIIFTVFSVQPAFAKTVYYDTYKHWAESEIDFASNTLKVFKGYGDFTFKPENNITRAEFITILARTAYRQNQMNEVYTSDMNYSDMSSKHWSHTFVISMYEHLKGNGSFSFKDIFPGTNFNPDKAITREESAALIAAFCKESIYDNTLVFKDVSKSNRFYNEIKRLNNAGIVVGYEDNTFRGNTNITRAEAAALIKRVYLDIKTSDSSKYLTKLEFMPIKGEDMYSYFGTYNLNTTNTNDKKFIKAKDTLEYVSFGGYIFPEDSHLYDLNAVETMATLRSAGYYNVTGTNFYMITFGSYNESEKTQFANEILMNIIARNDFKDSELMQVFAAVSKYDVKESLYMGALEKWDSITTSNNAKANILFYRYAYYIKNNNKAMLQTLVYDDLKKANDIPSLLDINWGLTAGAASLDFRNYSFGKYSFSLYKDTTYYRYSLNPVAPVTYNSKIVELVNLLLIEKSVKPSTANLADYQSIFSKYSLNRLYVLNFIGEKERAFVEGINDYEIIKTFDLYKTTKSTTDDTYTGILKKVKE
;
A
#
# COMPACT_ATOMS: atom_id res chain seq x y z
N MET A 1 25.69 -25.49 -47.62
CA MET A 1 26.40 -25.39 -46.32
C MET A 1 26.47 -23.98 -45.73
N ARG A 2 27.05 -22.97 -46.40
CA ARG A 2 27.19 -21.60 -45.83
C ARG A 2 25.88 -20.91 -45.40
N ARG A 3 24.75 -21.13 -46.10
CA ARG A 3 23.45 -20.56 -45.72
C ARG A 3 22.81 -21.27 -44.52
N LEU A 4 23.00 -22.59 -44.41
CA LEU A 4 22.50 -23.39 -43.28
C LEU A 4 23.24 -23.02 -41.98
N ASN A 5 24.55 -22.81 -42.05
CA ASN A 5 25.34 -22.38 -40.89
C ASN A 5 24.97 -20.97 -40.41
N LYS A 6 24.60 -20.06 -41.32
CA LYS A 6 24.09 -18.72 -40.95
C LYS A 6 22.72 -18.80 -40.28
N LEU A 7 21.84 -19.68 -40.77
CA LEU A 7 20.52 -19.91 -40.18
C LEU A 7 20.64 -20.52 -38.78
N LEU A 8 21.54 -21.50 -38.60
CA LEU A 8 21.82 -22.12 -37.31
C LEU A 8 22.39 -21.09 -36.31
N LEU A 9 23.29 -20.21 -36.76
CA LEU A 9 23.84 -19.15 -35.92
C LEU A 9 22.76 -18.15 -35.48
N LEU A 10 21.86 -17.78 -36.40
CA LEU A 10 20.72 -16.90 -36.11
C LEU A 10 19.73 -17.54 -35.13
N LEU A 11 19.45 -18.83 -35.30
CA LEU A 11 18.64 -19.62 -34.37
C LEU A 11 19.28 -19.69 -32.98
N ILE A 12 20.60 -19.93 -32.90
CA ILE A 12 21.33 -19.94 -31.62
C ILE A 12 21.29 -18.57 -30.95
N ILE A 13 21.55 -17.49 -31.70
CA ILE A 13 21.46 -16.11 -31.19
C ILE A 13 20.04 -15.84 -30.69
N PHE A 14 19.01 -16.19 -31.47
CA PHE A 14 17.61 -15.99 -31.07
C PHE A 14 17.25 -16.80 -29.81
N THR A 15 17.70 -18.05 -29.70
CA THR A 15 17.48 -18.86 -28.48
C THR A 15 18.21 -18.29 -27.26
N VAL A 16 19.43 -17.78 -27.42
CA VAL A 16 20.20 -17.17 -26.31
C VAL A 16 19.59 -15.83 -25.89
N PHE A 17 19.07 -15.05 -26.83
CA PHE A 17 18.37 -13.77 -26.55
C PHE A 17 16.93 -13.94 -26.05
N SER A 18 16.30 -15.10 -26.24
CA SER A 18 14.94 -15.39 -25.74
C SER A 18 14.92 -16.03 -24.35
N VAL A 19 16.07 -16.43 -23.79
CA VAL A 19 16.17 -16.72 -22.36
C VAL A 19 16.14 -15.39 -21.60
N GLN A 20 14.93 -14.91 -21.29
CA GLN A 20 14.75 -13.89 -20.28
C GLN A 20 15.32 -14.46 -18.97
N PRO A 21 16.37 -13.87 -18.35
CA PRO A 21 16.82 -14.32 -17.05
C PRO A 21 15.64 -14.16 -16.09
N ALA A 22 15.06 -15.27 -15.65
CA ALA A 22 14.12 -15.26 -14.55
C ALA A 22 14.91 -14.74 -13.35
N PHE A 23 14.64 -13.50 -12.93
CA PHE A 23 15.23 -12.96 -11.70
C PHE A 23 14.69 -13.79 -10.55
N ALA A 24 15.49 -14.78 -10.11
CA ALA A 24 15.16 -15.57 -8.95
C ALA A 24 14.99 -14.63 -7.75
N LYS A 25 13.81 -14.68 -7.13
CA LYS A 25 13.58 -14.06 -5.83
C LYS A 25 14.66 -14.58 -4.89
N THR A 26 15.45 -13.69 -4.29
CA THR A 26 16.44 -14.09 -3.30
C THR A 26 15.70 -14.41 -2.02
N VAL A 27 15.83 -15.65 -1.53
CA VAL A 27 15.21 -16.12 -0.29
C VAL A 27 16.32 -16.47 0.69
N TYR A 28 16.15 -16.06 1.94
CA TYR A 28 17.08 -16.36 3.03
C TYR A 28 16.39 -17.33 3.99
N TYR A 29 17.03 -18.46 4.30
CA TYR A 29 16.39 -19.48 5.12
C TYR A 29 16.29 -19.07 6.60
N ASP A 30 17.23 -18.25 7.07
CA ASP A 30 17.31 -17.71 8.42
C ASP A 30 16.35 -16.54 8.68
N THR A 31 15.57 -16.14 7.67
CA THR A 31 14.52 -15.11 7.80
C THR A 31 13.11 -15.68 7.80
N TYR A 32 12.94 -17.00 7.67
CA TYR A 32 11.62 -17.62 7.64
C TYR A 32 10.89 -17.44 8.99
N LYS A 33 9.69 -16.84 8.96
CA LYS A 33 8.90 -16.44 10.14
C LYS A 33 9.58 -15.41 11.04
N HIS A 34 10.62 -14.75 10.55
CA HIS A 34 11.29 -13.68 11.26
C HIS A 34 10.41 -12.41 11.28
N TRP A 35 10.45 -11.62 12.35
CA TRP A 35 9.61 -10.42 12.47
C TRP A 35 9.84 -9.41 11.34
N ALA A 36 11.07 -9.37 10.80
CA ALA A 36 11.50 -8.51 9.70
C ALA A 36 11.48 -9.20 8.32
N GLU A 37 10.89 -10.39 8.18
CA GLU A 37 10.91 -11.15 6.91
C GLU A 37 10.42 -10.30 5.72
N SER A 38 9.33 -9.55 5.92
CA SER A 38 8.75 -8.72 4.86
C SER A 38 9.61 -7.51 4.49
N GLU A 39 10.26 -6.92 5.50
CA GLU A 39 11.17 -5.77 5.38
C GLU A 39 12.45 -6.18 4.65
N ILE A 40 12.97 -7.36 4.98
CA ILE A 40 14.15 -7.95 4.34
C ILE A 40 13.83 -8.31 2.88
N ASP A 41 12.68 -8.93 2.61
CA ASP A 41 12.22 -9.22 1.25
C ASP A 41 12.10 -7.94 0.42
N PHE A 42 11.47 -6.91 0.98
CA PHE A 42 11.34 -5.62 0.33
C PHE A 42 12.70 -4.97 0.01
N ALA A 43 13.61 -4.91 0.99
CA ALA A 43 14.92 -4.27 0.80
C ALA A 43 15.81 -5.05 -0.19
N SER A 44 15.69 -6.37 -0.24
CA SER A 44 16.53 -7.26 -1.06
C SER A 44 15.98 -7.49 -2.46
N ASN A 45 14.66 -7.67 -2.60
CA ASN A 45 14.03 -8.06 -3.85
C ASN A 45 13.27 -6.92 -4.53
N THR A 46 12.59 -6.05 -3.76
CA THR A 46 11.84 -4.91 -4.31
C THR A 46 12.77 -3.73 -4.60
N LEU A 47 13.48 -3.23 -3.59
CA LEU A 47 14.41 -2.12 -3.75
C LEU A 47 15.78 -2.55 -4.28
N LYS A 48 16.17 -3.82 -4.06
CA LYS A 48 17.49 -4.35 -4.46
C LYS A 48 18.64 -3.49 -3.93
N VAL A 49 18.54 -3.08 -2.67
CA VAL A 49 19.56 -2.27 -1.97
C VAL A 49 20.30 -3.09 -0.91
N PHE A 50 19.65 -4.13 -0.40
CA PHE A 50 20.20 -5.10 0.54
C PHE A 50 20.63 -6.39 -0.18
N LYS A 51 21.69 -7.02 0.30
CA LYS A 51 22.12 -8.36 -0.11
C LYS A 51 22.44 -9.21 1.11
N GLY A 52 22.08 -10.48 1.06
CA GLY A 52 22.54 -11.50 1.99
C GLY A 52 23.95 -11.99 1.64
N TYR A 53 24.38 -13.04 2.32
CA TYR A 53 25.71 -13.63 2.19
C TYR A 53 25.71 -14.78 1.18
N GLY A 54 26.91 -15.19 0.75
CA GLY A 54 27.09 -16.29 -0.22
C GLY A 54 26.68 -17.67 0.29
N ASP A 55 26.33 -17.79 1.58
CA ASP A 55 25.83 -18.99 2.25
C ASP A 55 24.28 -19.04 2.30
N PHE A 56 23.59 -18.19 1.52
CA PHE A 56 22.13 -18.04 1.49
C PHE A 56 21.49 -17.54 2.79
N THR A 57 22.27 -16.93 3.70
CA THR A 57 21.75 -16.28 4.91
C THR A 57 21.60 -14.77 4.73
N PHE A 58 20.70 -14.18 5.52
CA PHE A 58 20.64 -12.73 5.70
C PHE A 58 21.40 -12.25 6.94
N LYS A 59 21.51 -13.10 7.97
CA LYS A 59 22.00 -12.82 9.32
C LYS A 59 21.26 -11.66 9.97
N PRO A 60 19.93 -11.79 10.19
CA PRO A 60 19.08 -10.68 10.63
C PRO A 60 19.52 -10.06 11.96
N GLU A 61 20.01 -10.88 12.89
CA GLU A 61 20.43 -10.47 14.24
C GLU A 61 21.88 -9.95 14.31
N ASN A 62 22.63 -10.01 13.20
CA ASN A 62 23.98 -9.43 13.20
C ASN A 62 23.90 -7.91 13.16
N ASN A 63 24.79 -7.26 13.90
CA ASN A 63 24.98 -5.81 13.82
C ASN A 63 25.43 -5.42 12.40
N ILE A 64 24.89 -4.32 11.89
CA ILE A 64 25.29 -3.75 10.59
C ILE A 64 26.40 -2.72 10.78
N THR A 65 27.37 -2.67 9.86
CA THR A 65 28.47 -1.70 9.95
C THR A 65 28.06 -0.31 9.44
N ARG A 66 28.83 0.72 9.81
CA ARG A 66 28.65 2.09 9.29
C ARG A 66 28.71 2.14 7.77
N ALA A 67 29.68 1.46 7.17
CA ALA A 67 29.84 1.39 5.71
C ALA A 67 28.67 0.67 5.03
N GLU A 68 28.19 -0.44 5.60
CA GLU A 68 27.04 -1.17 5.10
C GLU A 68 25.77 -0.32 5.14
N PHE A 69 25.47 0.27 6.29
CA PHE A 69 24.25 1.07 6.47
C PHE A 69 24.22 2.29 5.53
N ILE A 70 25.31 3.07 5.46
CA ILE A 70 25.40 4.23 4.56
C ILE A 70 25.23 3.80 3.10
N THR A 71 25.81 2.67 2.71
CA THR A 71 25.66 2.17 1.34
C THR A 71 24.20 1.85 1.00
N ILE A 72 23.49 1.18 1.92
CA ILE A 72 22.08 0.82 1.70
C ILE A 72 21.21 2.08 1.63
N LEU A 73 21.44 3.03 2.54
CA LEU A 73 20.72 4.30 2.55
C LEU A 73 21.00 5.12 1.28
N ALA A 74 22.26 5.25 0.87
CA ALA A 74 22.66 5.95 -0.34
C ALA A 74 22.02 5.34 -1.60
N ARG A 75 22.05 4.01 -1.74
CA ARG A 75 21.36 3.31 -2.84
C ARG A 75 19.85 3.56 -2.85
N THR A 76 19.24 3.59 -1.67
CA THR A 76 17.81 3.92 -1.53
C THR A 76 17.55 5.33 -2.04
N ALA A 77 18.34 6.31 -1.61
CA ALA A 77 18.24 7.70 -2.03
C ALA A 77 18.43 7.90 -3.54
N TYR A 78 19.44 7.24 -4.15
CA TYR A 78 19.68 7.27 -5.60
C TYR A 78 18.46 6.76 -6.37
N ARG A 79 17.89 5.63 -5.95
CA ARG A 79 16.70 5.06 -6.59
C ARG A 79 15.45 5.92 -6.44
N GLN A 80 15.41 6.80 -5.45
CA GLN A 80 14.33 7.76 -5.24
C GLN A 80 14.64 9.17 -5.76
N ASN A 81 15.75 9.35 -6.49
CA ASN A 81 16.23 10.65 -6.98
C ASN A 81 16.36 11.71 -5.85
N GLN A 82 16.72 11.28 -4.64
CA GLN A 82 16.93 12.17 -3.48
C GLN A 82 18.40 12.56 -3.28
N MET A 83 19.31 11.86 -3.94
CA MET A 83 20.75 12.10 -3.86
C MET A 83 21.39 11.71 -5.20
N ASN A 84 22.51 12.35 -5.54
CA ASN A 84 23.32 11.99 -6.71
C ASN A 84 24.60 11.29 -6.27
N GLU A 85 25.13 10.41 -7.13
CA GLU A 85 26.45 9.83 -6.93
C GLU A 85 27.55 10.89 -7.05
N VAL A 86 28.51 10.84 -6.13
CA VAL A 86 29.70 11.67 -6.10
C VAL A 86 30.92 10.77 -6.15
N TYR A 87 31.89 11.14 -6.99
CA TYR A 87 33.14 10.39 -7.18
C TYR A 87 34.37 11.08 -6.59
N THR A 88 34.26 12.36 -6.23
CA THR A 88 35.34 13.18 -5.67
C THR A 88 34.80 14.07 -4.56
N SER A 89 35.53 14.18 -3.45
CA SER A 89 35.13 14.96 -2.27
C SER A 89 36.36 15.42 -1.49
N ASP A 90 36.20 16.47 -0.65
CA ASP A 90 37.21 16.92 0.32
C ASP A 90 37.18 16.14 1.64
N MET A 91 36.38 15.07 1.73
CA MET A 91 36.30 14.20 2.91
C MET A 91 37.68 13.69 3.33
N ASN A 92 38.05 13.95 4.59
CA ASN A 92 39.39 13.64 5.11
C ASN A 92 39.31 12.77 6.38
N TYR A 93 39.06 11.48 6.19
CA TYR A 93 39.21 10.45 7.22
C TYR A 93 40.40 9.55 6.87
N SER A 94 41.32 9.33 7.82
CA SER A 94 42.58 8.61 7.57
C SER A 94 42.41 7.12 7.25
N ASP A 95 41.28 6.54 7.64
CA ASP A 95 40.93 5.13 7.45
C ASP A 95 39.92 4.89 6.31
N MET A 96 39.61 5.93 5.52
CA MET A 96 38.77 5.82 4.32
C MET A 96 39.60 5.94 3.05
N SER A 97 40.16 4.81 2.62
CA SER A 97 40.85 4.72 1.32
C SER A 97 39.87 4.86 0.16
N SER A 98 40.30 5.50 -0.93
CA SER A 98 39.55 5.52 -2.20
C SER A 98 39.31 4.14 -2.82
N LYS A 99 40.09 3.13 -2.37
CA LYS A 99 39.92 1.72 -2.76
C LYS A 99 38.89 0.97 -1.91
N HIS A 100 38.43 1.54 -0.79
CA HIS A 100 37.43 0.90 0.05
C HIS A 100 36.11 0.77 -0.72
N TRP A 101 35.46 -0.38 -0.66
CA TRP A 101 34.29 -0.70 -1.49
C TRP A 101 33.11 0.28 -1.27
N SER A 102 33.01 0.87 -0.07
CA SER A 102 31.96 1.83 0.28
C SER A 102 32.33 3.29 0.00
N HIS A 103 33.58 3.57 -0.43
CA HIS A 103 34.13 4.93 -0.49
C HIS A 103 33.21 5.91 -1.24
N THR A 104 32.72 5.54 -2.43
CA THR A 104 31.84 6.39 -3.24
C THR A 104 30.50 6.68 -2.56
N PHE A 105 29.92 5.72 -1.86
CA PHE A 105 28.67 5.92 -1.11
C PHE A 105 28.89 6.83 0.10
N VAL A 106 30.02 6.67 0.79
CA VAL A 106 30.37 7.49 1.96
C VAL A 106 30.63 8.93 1.55
N ILE A 107 31.40 9.20 0.48
CA ILE A 107 31.63 10.58 0.02
C ILE A 107 30.34 11.22 -0.51
N SER A 108 29.46 10.45 -1.15
CA SER A 108 28.17 10.97 -1.62
C SER A 108 27.28 11.39 -0.46
N MET A 109 27.23 10.57 0.60
CA MET A 109 26.53 10.91 1.84
C MET A 109 27.15 12.14 2.54
N TYR A 110 28.48 12.20 2.58
CA TYR A 110 29.22 13.31 3.16
C TYR A 110 28.94 14.63 2.44
N GLU A 111 28.97 14.67 1.10
CA GLU A 111 28.63 15.86 0.33
C GLU A 111 27.15 16.22 0.45
N HIS A 112 26.25 15.23 0.46
CA HIS A 112 24.81 15.47 0.63
C HIS A 112 24.51 16.17 1.97
N LEU A 113 25.16 15.75 3.06
CA LEU A 113 24.99 16.37 4.37
C LEU A 113 25.51 17.80 4.46
N LYS A 114 26.44 18.25 3.58
CA LYS A 114 26.83 19.66 3.53
C LYS A 114 25.64 20.58 3.18
N GLY A 115 24.71 20.07 2.37
CA GLY A 115 23.51 20.81 1.94
C GLY A 115 22.34 20.77 2.93
N ASN A 116 22.40 19.96 4.00
CA ASN A 116 21.30 19.77 4.96
C ASN A 116 21.08 21.00 5.86
N GLY A 117 22.13 21.77 6.16
CA GLY A 117 22.03 23.03 6.90
C GLY A 117 21.80 22.92 8.42
N SER A 118 21.56 21.70 8.96
CA SER A 118 21.33 21.45 10.39
C SER A 118 22.53 20.82 11.12
N PHE A 119 23.14 19.79 10.52
CA PHE A 119 24.33 19.10 11.04
C PHE A 119 25.16 18.56 9.88
N SER A 120 26.44 18.30 10.14
CA SER A 120 27.41 17.78 9.16
C SER A 120 27.74 16.32 9.41
N PHE A 121 28.35 15.66 8.42
CA PHE A 121 28.84 14.28 8.55
C PHE A 121 29.85 14.11 9.71
N LYS A 122 30.68 15.13 10.00
CA LYS A 122 31.63 15.13 11.13
C LYS A 122 30.94 15.23 12.50
N ASP A 123 29.71 15.69 12.52
CA ASP A 123 28.93 15.76 13.75
C ASP A 123 28.39 14.38 14.15
N ILE A 124 28.12 13.54 13.15
CA ILE A 124 27.71 12.13 13.33
C ILE A 124 28.94 11.27 13.62
N PHE A 125 30.03 11.48 12.88
CA PHE A 125 31.25 10.69 12.97
C PHE A 125 32.45 11.57 13.34
N PRO A 126 32.59 11.97 14.62
CA PRO A 126 33.68 12.84 15.03
C PRO A 126 35.05 12.16 14.99
N GLY A 127 36.10 12.97 14.87
CA GLY A 127 37.49 12.52 14.89
C GLY A 127 38.12 12.44 13.50
N THR A 128 39.32 11.83 13.43
CA THR A 128 40.08 11.66 12.19
C THR A 128 39.84 10.31 11.51
N ASN A 129 39.23 9.35 12.20
CA ASN A 129 38.89 8.01 11.68
C ASN A 129 37.38 7.82 11.65
N PHE A 130 36.86 7.36 10.50
CA PHE A 130 35.45 7.07 10.28
C PHE A 130 35.03 5.70 10.85
N ASN A 131 35.95 4.74 10.92
CA ASN A 131 35.77 3.35 11.34
C ASN A 131 34.68 2.62 10.52
N PRO A 132 34.89 2.36 9.21
CA PRO A 132 33.85 1.85 8.31
C PRO A 132 33.25 0.51 8.73
N ASP A 133 34.04 -0.37 9.33
CA ASP A 133 33.61 -1.71 9.75
C ASP A 133 33.08 -1.76 11.19
N LYS A 134 33.05 -0.63 11.89
CA LYS A 134 32.42 -0.54 13.21
C LYS A 134 30.91 -0.66 13.04
N ALA A 135 30.26 -1.40 13.95
CA ALA A 135 28.81 -1.42 14.05
C ALA A 135 28.26 -0.01 14.24
N ILE A 136 27.22 0.33 13.49
CA ILE A 136 26.59 1.66 13.56
C ILE A 136 25.62 1.73 14.73
N THR A 137 25.61 2.86 15.43
CA THR A 137 24.67 3.09 16.53
C THR A 137 23.31 3.55 16.02
N ARG A 138 22.27 3.36 16.83
CA ARG A 138 20.91 3.80 16.51
C ARG A 138 20.82 5.32 16.31
N GLU A 139 21.58 6.09 17.10
CA GLU A 139 21.66 7.55 16.94
C GLU A 139 22.35 7.95 15.63
N GLU A 140 23.48 7.30 15.28
CA GLU A 140 24.17 7.53 14.01
C GLU A 140 23.25 7.21 12.81
N SER A 141 22.52 6.09 12.88
CA SER A 141 21.54 5.71 11.87
C SER A 141 20.38 6.71 11.77
N ALA A 142 19.86 7.19 12.89
CA ALA A 142 18.78 8.17 12.91
C ALA A 142 19.23 9.51 12.30
N ALA A 143 20.40 10.02 12.67
CA ALA A 143 20.95 11.25 12.10
C ALA A 143 21.14 11.14 10.57
N LEU A 144 21.65 10.01 10.07
CA LEU A 144 21.79 9.77 8.63
C LEU A 144 20.43 9.73 7.91
N ILE A 145 19.47 9.00 8.47
CA ILE A 145 18.11 8.89 7.90
C ILE A 145 17.41 10.24 7.87
N ALA A 146 17.58 11.04 8.93
CA ALA A 146 16.95 12.34 9.05
C ALA A 146 17.25 13.26 7.85
N ALA A 147 18.41 13.12 7.21
CA ALA A 147 18.77 13.88 6.01
C ALA A 147 17.83 13.66 4.81
N PHE A 148 17.10 12.55 4.77
CA PHE A 148 16.22 12.17 3.65
C PHE A 148 14.72 12.25 3.97
N CYS A 149 14.37 12.42 5.24
CA CYS A 149 12.99 12.43 5.70
C CYS A 149 12.46 13.86 5.86
N LYS A 150 11.18 14.06 5.57
CA LYS A 150 10.57 15.39 5.69
C LYS A 150 10.32 15.79 7.15
N GLU A 151 9.99 17.06 7.32
CA GLU A 151 9.40 17.57 8.56
C GLU A 151 8.17 16.75 8.96
N SER A 152 8.13 16.38 10.23
CA SER A 152 7.00 15.67 10.77
C SER A 152 5.78 16.59 10.77
N ILE A 153 4.62 16.05 10.41
CA ILE A 153 3.35 16.80 10.41
C ILE A 153 3.02 17.33 11.81
N TYR A 154 3.48 16.60 12.83
CA TYR A 154 3.32 16.91 14.24
C TYR A 154 4.68 17.21 14.87
N ASP A 155 4.71 18.17 15.79
CA ASP A 155 5.92 18.57 16.51
C ASP A 155 5.80 18.30 18.02
N ASN A 156 5.45 17.07 18.38
CA ASN A 156 5.35 16.66 19.78
C ASN A 156 6.72 16.65 20.45
N THR A 157 6.76 16.98 21.74
CA THR A 157 8.00 16.92 22.53
C THR A 157 8.49 15.47 22.61
N LEU A 158 9.79 15.27 22.47
CA LEU A 158 10.40 13.96 22.58
C LEU A 158 10.36 13.50 24.05
N VAL A 159 9.92 12.27 24.27
CA VAL A 159 9.62 11.72 25.60
C VAL A 159 10.58 10.61 26.04
N PHE A 160 11.64 10.41 25.28
CA PHE A 160 12.70 9.46 25.62
C PHE A 160 13.52 9.95 26.82
N LYS A 161 13.57 9.14 27.88
CA LYS A 161 14.28 9.45 29.14
C LYS A 161 15.78 9.62 28.96
N ASP A 162 16.34 8.98 27.95
CA ASP A 162 17.77 8.93 27.64
C ASP A 162 18.17 9.88 26.48
N VAL A 163 17.25 10.69 25.96
CA VAL A 163 17.54 11.72 24.96
C VAL A 163 17.21 13.10 25.52
N SER A 164 18.23 13.78 26.04
CA SER A 164 18.07 15.14 26.56
C SER A 164 17.85 16.16 25.42
N LYS A 165 17.20 17.29 25.72
CA LYS A 165 17.08 18.43 24.79
C LYS A 165 18.42 19.02 24.35
N SER A 166 19.50 18.72 25.08
CA SER A 166 20.86 19.11 24.73
C SER A 166 21.57 18.09 23.85
N ASN A 167 20.95 16.93 23.57
CA ASN A 167 21.47 15.98 22.59
C ASN A 167 21.54 16.67 21.23
N ARG A 168 22.68 16.53 20.56
CA ARG A 168 22.95 17.19 19.28
C ARG A 168 21.92 16.85 18.21
N PHE A 169 21.43 15.62 18.20
CA PHE A 169 20.45 15.11 17.25
C PHE A 169 19.03 15.08 17.83
N TYR A 170 18.76 15.84 18.91
CA TYR A 170 17.46 15.85 19.56
C TYR A 170 16.33 16.18 18.58
N ASN A 171 16.51 17.21 17.74
CA ASN A 171 15.48 17.65 16.79
C ASN A 171 15.26 16.60 15.70
N GLU A 172 16.32 15.97 15.21
CA GLU A 172 16.28 14.92 14.20
C GLU A 172 15.57 13.67 14.74
N ILE A 173 15.93 13.22 15.95
CA ILE A 173 15.30 12.08 16.62
C ILE A 173 13.82 12.38 16.87
N LYS A 174 13.51 13.59 17.36
CA LYS A 174 12.14 14.06 17.58
C LYS A 174 11.32 14.01 16.29
N ARG A 175 11.85 14.56 15.19
CA ARG A 175 11.21 14.56 13.88
C ARG A 175 10.95 13.14 13.39
N LEU A 176 11.97 12.27 13.42
CA LEU A 176 11.83 10.88 12.98
C LEU A 176 10.86 10.07 13.85
N ASN A 177 10.80 10.37 15.15
CA ASN A 177 9.84 9.75 16.04
C ASN A 177 8.41 10.21 15.76
N ASN A 178 8.20 11.52 15.60
CA ASN A 178 6.91 12.10 15.23
C ASN A 178 6.43 11.63 13.84
N ALA A 179 7.35 11.27 12.94
CA ALA A 179 7.05 10.70 11.64
C ALA A 179 6.83 9.17 11.68
N GLY A 180 6.97 8.51 12.83
CA GLY A 180 6.82 7.05 12.96
C GLY A 180 7.94 6.24 12.30
N ILE A 181 9.05 6.88 11.93
CA ILE A 181 10.18 6.24 11.25
C ILE A 181 11.06 5.52 12.27
N VAL A 182 11.34 6.18 13.39
CA VAL A 182 12.06 5.60 14.52
C VAL A 182 11.17 5.54 15.75
N VAL A 183 11.15 4.38 16.41
CA VAL A 183 10.34 4.12 17.61
C VAL A 183 11.28 3.82 18.79
N GLY A 184 10.89 4.22 19.99
CA GLY A 184 11.60 3.89 21.22
C GLY A 184 11.29 2.48 21.74
N TYR A 185 11.92 2.12 22.86
CA TYR A 185 11.67 0.89 23.59
C TYR A 185 10.56 1.08 24.63
N GLU A 186 10.03 -0.02 25.17
CA GLU A 186 8.87 -0.02 26.08
C GLU A 186 9.14 0.70 27.42
N ASP A 187 10.40 0.93 27.76
CA ASP A 187 10.86 1.65 28.95
C ASP A 187 10.93 3.18 28.75
N ASN A 188 10.43 3.68 27.62
CA ASN A 188 10.54 5.06 27.11
C ASN A 188 12.00 5.48 26.92
N THR A 189 12.82 4.59 26.37
CA THR A 189 14.20 4.91 25.96
C THR A 189 14.35 4.86 24.44
N PHE A 190 15.28 5.64 23.90
CA PHE A 190 15.70 5.59 22.51
C PHE A 190 16.82 4.58 22.30
N ARG A 191 17.71 4.44 23.29
CA ARG A 191 18.96 3.65 23.26
C ARG A 191 19.88 4.07 22.11
N GLY A 192 20.14 5.37 22.01
CA GLY A 192 20.93 5.95 20.92
C GLY A 192 22.33 5.32 20.74
N ASN A 193 22.96 4.90 21.84
CA ASN A 193 24.28 4.28 21.84
C ASN A 193 24.29 2.78 21.50
N THR A 194 23.13 2.13 21.40
CA THR A 194 23.07 0.71 21.02
C THR A 194 23.25 0.54 19.52
N ASN A 195 23.93 -0.53 19.13
CA ASN A 195 24.08 -0.88 17.72
C ASN A 195 22.76 -1.41 17.16
N ILE A 196 22.51 -1.16 15.89
CA ILE A 196 21.35 -1.74 15.20
C ILE A 196 21.73 -3.01 14.43
N THR A 197 20.77 -3.92 14.36
CA THR A 197 20.86 -5.15 13.59
C THR A 197 20.57 -4.92 12.11
N ARG A 198 20.93 -5.89 11.27
CA ARG A 198 20.60 -5.89 9.84
C ARG A 198 19.09 -5.92 9.60
N ALA A 199 18.33 -6.64 10.45
CA ALA A 199 16.87 -6.66 10.40
C ALA A 199 16.26 -5.28 10.70
N GLU A 200 16.74 -4.59 11.75
CA GLU A 200 16.31 -3.23 12.06
C GLU A 200 16.67 -2.23 10.94
N ALA A 201 17.84 -2.36 10.34
CA ALA A 201 18.23 -1.55 9.19
C ALA A 201 17.27 -1.74 8.01
N ALA A 202 16.88 -2.99 7.68
CA ALA A 202 15.91 -3.26 6.61
C ALA A 202 14.54 -2.62 6.90
N ALA A 203 14.08 -2.70 8.16
CA ALA A 203 12.83 -2.07 8.59
C ALA A 203 12.88 -0.54 8.46
N LEU A 204 13.97 0.09 8.92
CA LEU A 204 14.18 1.52 8.79
C LEU A 204 14.17 1.97 7.32
N ILE A 205 14.88 1.25 6.44
CA ILE A 205 14.95 1.58 5.01
C ILE A 205 13.58 1.50 4.33
N LYS A 206 12.74 0.52 4.69
CA LYS A 206 11.36 0.44 4.20
C LYS A 206 10.55 1.66 4.63
N ARG A 207 10.65 2.08 5.89
CA ARG A 207 9.96 3.29 6.39
C ARG A 207 10.44 4.56 5.71
N VAL A 208 11.74 4.72 5.53
CA VAL A 208 12.33 5.86 4.80
C VAL A 208 11.85 5.90 3.36
N TYR A 209 11.83 4.75 2.68
CA TYR A 209 11.28 4.67 1.32
C TYR A 209 9.82 5.11 1.27
N LEU A 210 9.00 4.62 2.20
CA LEU A 210 7.58 4.98 2.28
C LEU A 210 7.42 6.47 2.55
N ASP A 211 8.16 7.05 3.50
CA ASP A 211 8.15 8.48 3.78
C ASP A 211 8.51 9.31 2.53
N ILE A 212 9.61 8.98 1.85
CA ILE A 212 10.01 9.68 0.61
C ILE A 212 8.92 9.58 -0.45
N LYS A 213 8.30 8.40 -0.62
CA LYS A 213 7.24 8.18 -1.62
C LYS A 213 5.96 8.91 -1.29
N THR A 214 5.54 8.91 -0.04
CA THR A 214 4.33 9.60 0.39
C THR A 214 4.56 11.09 0.35
N SER A 215 5.77 11.60 0.62
CA SER A 215 6.07 13.01 0.79
C SER A 215 5.58 14.01 -0.30
N ASP A 216 5.22 13.59 -1.51
CA ASP A 216 4.65 14.45 -2.55
C ASP A 216 3.13 14.61 -2.37
N SER A 217 2.71 15.69 -1.70
CA SER A 217 1.30 16.09 -1.49
C SER A 217 0.46 16.14 -2.77
N SER A 218 1.10 16.34 -3.92
CA SER A 218 0.44 16.36 -5.24
C SER A 218 0.17 14.97 -5.84
N LYS A 219 0.72 13.90 -5.24
CA LYS A 219 0.64 12.52 -5.74
C LYS A 219 -0.08 11.52 -4.83
N TYR A 220 -0.47 11.88 -3.60
CA TYR A 220 -1.07 10.95 -2.62
C TYR A 220 -2.30 10.19 -3.12
N LEU A 221 -3.01 10.71 -4.13
CA LEU A 221 -4.21 10.10 -4.69
C LEU A 221 -3.99 9.40 -6.04
N THR A 222 -2.76 9.40 -6.55
CA THR A 222 -2.44 8.79 -7.85
C THR A 222 -2.27 7.27 -7.78
N LYS A 223 -2.31 6.67 -6.57
CA LYS A 223 -1.96 5.27 -6.39
C LYS A 223 -2.66 4.62 -5.20
N LEU A 224 -3.95 4.32 -5.36
CA LEU A 224 -4.53 3.20 -4.61
C LEU A 224 -3.94 1.90 -5.17
N GLU A 225 -3.40 1.07 -4.29
CA GLU A 225 -2.85 -0.22 -4.69
C GLU A 225 -3.97 -1.25 -4.76
N PHE A 226 -4.33 -1.65 -5.98
CA PHE A 226 -5.30 -2.71 -6.19
C PHE A 226 -4.68 -4.09 -5.92
N MET A 227 -5.46 -4.96 -5.30
CA MET A 227 -5.10 -6.34 -5.03
C MET A 227 -5.21 -7.17 -6.30
N PRO A 228 -4.29 -8.12 -6.53
CA PRO A 228 -4.37 -8.99 -7.69
C PRO A 228 -5.63 -9.85 -7.61
N ILE A 229 -6.38 -9.94 -8.70
CA ILE A 229 -7.51 -10.86 -8.81
C ILE A 229 -7.05 -12.03 -9.70
N LYS A 230 -7.09 -13.25 -9.15
CA LYS A 230 -6.83 -14.47 -9.94
C LYS A 230 -8.07 -14.74 -10.79
N GLY A 231 -7.89 -14.82 -12.11
CA GLY A 231 -8.91 -15.20 -13.07
C GLY A 231 -8.24 -15.78 -14.31
N GLU A 232 -8.97 -16.64 -15.04
CA GLU A 232 -8.55 -17.15 -16.34
C GLU A 232 -8.50 -15.99 -17.36
N ASP A 233 -7.33 -15.85 -17.98
CA ASP A 233 -6.96 -14.96 -19.09
C ASP A 233 -7.09 -13.44 -18.88
N MET A 234 -6.05 -12.73 -19.33
CA MET A 234 -6.01 -11.26 -19.44
C MET A 234 -7.06 -10.72 -20.44
N TYR A 235 -7.65 -11.63 -21.23
CA TYR A 235 -8.46 -11.36 -22.40
C TYR A 235 -9.91 -11.73 -22.14
N SER A 236 -10.74 -10.70 -21.91
CA SER A 236 -12.14 -10.86 -21.55
C SER A 236 -13.03 -10.77 -22.78
N TYR A 237 -13.98 -11.69 -22.89
CA TYR A 237 -15.04 -11.60 -23.90
C TYR A 237 -16.22 -10.76 -23.42
N PHE A 238 -16.28 -10.37 -22.13
CA PHE A 238 -17.40 -9.66 -21.52
C PHE A 238 -18.74 -10.37 -21.78
N GLY A 239 -18.71 -11.71 -21.75
CA GLY A 239 -19.81 -12.61 -22.10
C GLY A 239 -19.35 -14.05 -22.30
N THR A 240 -20.30 -14.98 -22.36
CA THR A 240 -20.03 -16.41 -22.55
C THR A 240 -20.30 -16.82 -23.99
N TYR A 241 -19.28 -17.31 -24.70
CA TYR A 241 -19.37 -17.71 -26.10
C TYR A 241 -19.05 -19.19 -26.29
N ASN A 242 -19.91 -19.91 -26.99
CA ASN A 242 -19.62 -21.25 -27.47
C ASN A 242 -19.22 -21.17 -28.95
N LEU A 243 -17.92 -21.32 -29.24
CA LEU A 243 -17.36 -21.17 -30.58
C LEU A 243 -17.98 -22.12 -31.62
N ASN A 244 -18.57 -23.24 -31.18
CA ASN A 244 -19.25 -24.18 -32.07
C ASN A 244 -20.65 -23.71 -32.50
N THR A 245 -21.27 -22.83 -31.73
CA THR A 245 -22.66 -22.38 -31.94
C THR A 245 -22.82 -20.86 -32.02
N THR A 246 -21.71 -20.10 -32.03
CA THR A 246 -21.74 -18.64 -32.11
C THR A 246 -22.41 -18.15 -33.38
N ASN A 247 -23.25 -17.12 -33.24
CA ASN A 247 -23.91 -16.49 -34.37
C ASN A 247 -22.92 -15.58 -35.15
N THR A 248 -23.37 -15.04 -36.28
CA THR A 248 -22.53 -14.18 -37.14
C THR A 248 -22.01 -12.94 -36.43
N ASN A 249 -22.81 -12.31 -35.57
CA ASN A 249 -22.41 -11.10 -34.84
C ASN A 249 -21.41 -11.43 -33.72
N ASP A 250 -21.58 -12.56 -33.03
CA ASP A 250 -20.63 -13.07 -32.05
C ASP A 250 -19.26 -13.31 -32.71
N LYS A 251 -19.24 -13.94 -33.89
CA LYS A 251 -18.00 -14.20 -34.66
C LYS A 251 -17.32 -12.90 -35.07
N LYS A 252 -18.09 -11.90 -35.51
CA LYS A 252 -17.56 -10.56 -35.83
C LYS A 252 -16.95 -9.89 -34.60
N PHE A 253 -17.66 -9.91 -33.48
CA PHE A 253 -17.17 -9.36 -32.22
C PHE A 253 -15.86 -10.02 -31.78
N ILE A 254 -15.83 -11.36 -31.73
CA ILE A 254 -14.65 -12.14 -31.34
C ILE A 254 -13.48 -11.81 -32.26
N LYS A 255 -13.68 -11.83 -33.58
CA LYS A 255 -12.60 -11.52 -34.54
C LYS A 255 -12.07 -10.09 -34.37
N ALA A 256 -12.95 -9.11 -34.21
CA ALA A 256 -12.56 -7.72 -33.99
C ALA A 256 -11.79 -7.55 -32.66
N LYS A 257 -12.31 -8.14 -31.58
CA LYS A 257 -11.67 -8.13 -30.26
C LYS A 257 -10.28 -8.76 -30.29
N ASP A 258 -10.17 -9.98 -30.84
CA ASP A 258 -8.89 -10.69 -30.93
C ASP A 258 -7.88 -9.92 -31.79
N THR A 259 -8.35 -9.20 -32.82
CA THR A 259 -7.51 -8.32 -33.64
C THR A 259 -6.97 -7.12 -32.84
N LEU A 260 -7.84 -6.42 -32.11
CA LEU A 260 -7.44 -5.25 -31.30
C LEU A 260 -6.45 -5.64 -30.22
N GLU A 261 -6.68 -6.77 -29.56
CA GLU A 261 -5.77 -7.32 -28.57
C GLU A 261 -4.45 -7.71 -29.22
N TYR A 262 -4.46 -8.47 -30.31
CA TYR A 262 -3.23 -8.85 -31.01
C TYR A 262 -2.38 -7.63 -31.39
N VAL A 263 -3.00 -6.57 -31.94
CA VAL A 263 -2.29 -5.32 -32.26
C VAL A 263 -1.73 -4.65 -31.00
N SER A 264 -2.47 -4.68 -29.88
CA SER A 264 -1.99 -4.16 -28.60
C SER A 264 -0.74 -4.87 -28.08
N PHE A 265 -0.58 -6.16 -28.36
CA PHE A 265 0.56 -6.97 -27.89
C PHE A 265 1.70 -7.07 -28.91
N GLY A 266 1.38 -7.38 -30.16
CA GLY A 266 2.34 -7.63 -31.25
C GLY A 266 2.68 -6.40 -32.08
N GLY A 267 1.93 -5.30 -31.96
CA GLY A 267 2.18 -4.02 -32.63
C GLY A 267 1.93 -3.99 -34.14
N TYR A 268 1.93 -5.14 -34.83
CA TYR A 268 1.77 -5.23 -36.28
C TYR A 268 1.17 -6.58 -36.72
N ILE A 269 0.27 -6.55 -37.70
CA ILE A 269 -0.28 -7.75 -38.36
C ILE A 269 0.46 -7.94 -39.68
N PHE A 270 1.07 -9.10 -39.87
CA PHE A 270 1.75 -9.43 -41.11
C PHE A 270 0.76 -9.52 -42.28
N PRO A 271 1.10 -9.01 -43.48
CA PRO A 271 0.21 -9.03 -44.64
C PRO A 271 -0.33 -10.43 -44.98
N GLU A 272 0.50 -11.46 -44.84
CA GLU A 272 0.13 -12.87 -45.04
C GLU A 272 -0.96 -13.35 -44.07
N ASP A 273 -0.99 -12.83 -42.84
CA ASP A 273 -1.94 -13.20 -41.80
C ASP A 273 -3.18 -12.31 -41.78
N SER A 274 -3.22 -11.25 -42.60
CA SER A 274 -4.30 -10.25 -42.61
C SER A 274 -5.71 -10.86 -42.76
N HIS A 275 -5.83 -11.98 -43.47
CA HIS A 275 -7.08 -12.72 -43.66
C HIS A 275 -7.66 -13.30 -42.35
N LEU A 276 -6.80 -13.58 -41.36
CA LEU A 276 -7.18 -14.10 -40.05
C LEU A 276 -7.76 -13.02 -39.13
N TYR A 277 -7.52 -11.75 -39.45
CA TYR A 277 -7.87 -10.61 -38.60
C TYR A 277 -8.97 -9.72 -39.20
N ASP A 278 -9.49 -8.81 -38.40
CA ASP A 278 -10.41 -7.74 -38.82
C ASP A 278 -9.67 -6.40 -38.83
N LEU A 279 -9.20 -5.99 -40.01
CA LEU A 279 -8.42 -4.77 -40.16
C LEU A 279 -9.21 -3.48 -39.84
N ASN A 280 -10.55 -3.57 -39.75
CA ASN A 280 -11.43 -2.46 -39.37
C ASN A 280 -12.09 -2.71 -38.00
N ALA A 281 -11.42 -3.44 -37.10
CA ALA A 281 -12.01 -3.92 -35.85
C ALA A 281 -12.74 -2.84 -35.01
N VAL A 282 -12.22 -1.61 -34.90
CA VAL A 282 -12.90 -0.52 -34.17
C VAL A 282 -14.23 -0.15 -34.83
N GLU A 283 -14.26 -0.06 -36.16
CA GLU A 283 -15.48 0.23 -36.93
C GLU A 283 -16.47 -0.93 -36.85
N THR A 284 -15.98 -2.18 -36.85
CA THR A 284 -16.80 -3.36 -36.59
C THR A 284 -17.47 -3.29 -35.22
N MET A 285 -16.76 -2.89 -34.16
CA MET A 285 -17.34 -2.68 -32.83
C MET A 285 -18.45 -1.63 -32.85
N ALA A 286 -18.21 -0.48 -33.49
CA ALA A 286 -19.18 0.61 -33.61
C ALA A 286 -20.44 0.18 -34.41
N THR A 287 -20.24 -0.62 -35.46
CA THR A 287 -21.33 -1.15 -36.29
C THR A 287 -22.18 -2.16 -35.54
N LEU A 288 -21.54 -3.11 -34.83
CA LEU A 288 -22.23 -4.09 -33.99
C LEU A 288 -23.09 -3.39 -32.93
N ARG A 289 -22.50 -2.40 -32.26
CA ARG A 289 -23.18 -1.58 -31.27
C ARG A 289 -24.41 -0.87 -31.86
N SER A 290 -24.24 -0.17 -32.98
CA SER A 290 -25.34 0.56 -33.65
C SER A 290 -26.47 -0.37 -34.13
N ALA A 291 -26.14 -1.63 -34.41
CA ALA A 291 -27.10 -2.67 -34.77
C ALA A 291 -27.80 -3.33 -33.56
N GLY A 292 -27.55 -2.86 -32.33
CA GLY A 292 -28.17 -3.39 -31.11
C GLY A 292 -27.56 -4.71 -30.62
N TYR A 293 -26.29 -4.97 -30.93
CA TYR A 293 -25.59 -6.16 -30.42
C TYR A 293 -25.53 -6.15 -28.88
N TYR A 294 -25.87 -7.29 -28.26
CA TYR A 294 -26.15 -7.37 -26.82
C TYR A 294 -24.92 -7.12 -25.93
N ASN A 295 -23.70 -7.41 -26.40
CA ASN A 295 -22.48 -7.21 -25.62
C ASN A 295 -22.02 -5.75 -25.67
N VAL A 296 -22.82 -4.90 -25.03
CA VAL A 296 -22.60 -3.46 -24.92
C VAL A 296 -21.31 -3.17 -24.15
N THR A 297 -21.04 -3.90 -23.06
CA THR A 297 -19.82 -3.72 -22.27
C THR A 297 -18.57 -3.95 -23.12
N GLY A 298 -18.50 -5.07 -23.85
CA GLY A 298 -17.36 -5.39 -24.69
C GLY A 298 -17.15 -4.37 -25.80
N THR A 299 -18.19 -4.09 -26.60
CA THR A 299 -18.06 -3.13 -27.72
C THR A 299 -17.61 -1.75 -27.25
N ASN A 300 -18.26 -1.20 -26.20
CA ASN A 300 -17.89 0.09 -25.64
C ASN A 300 -16.49 0.09 -25.01
N PHE A 301 -16.09 -0.99 -24.31
CA PHE A 301 -14.77 -1.08 -23.70
C PHE A 301 -13.65 -0.99 -24.75
N TYR A 302 -13.76 -1.76 -25.83
CA TYR A 302 -12.77 -1.72 -26.93
C TYR A 302 -12.81 -0.38 -27.68
N MET A 303 -13.98 0.23 -27.85
CA MET A 303 -14.09 1.57 -28.43
C MET A 303 -13.42 2.65 -27.56
N ILE A 304 -13.59 2.60 -26.22
CA ILE A 304 -12.89 3.50 -25.30
C ILE A 304 -11.36 3.32 -25.39
N THR A 305 -10.92 2.06 -25.47
CA THR A 305 -9.51 1.67 -25.35
C THR A 305 -8.72 1.93 -26.63
N PHE A 306 -9.29 1.57 -27.78
CA PHE A 306 -8.61 1.60 -29.08
C PHE A 306 -9.15 2.65 -30.04
N GLY A 307 -10.35 3.18 -29.78
CA GLY A 307 -10.99 4.15 -30.66
C GLY A 307 -10.56 5.60 -30.43
N SER A 308 -10.57 6.35 -31.52
CA SER A 308 -10.31 7.79 -31.57
C SER A 308 -11.59 8.58 -31.31
N TYR A 309 -12.08 8.52 -30.07
CA TYR A 309 -13.27 9.25 -29.62
C TYR A 309 -12.91 10.40 -28.68
N ASN A 310 -13.74 11.44 -28.65
CA ASN A 310 -13.57 12.54 -27.71
C ASN A 310 -14.03 12.16 -26.29
N GLU A 311 -13.75 13.00 -25.31
CA GLU A 311 -14.02 12.70 -23.90
C GLU A 311 -15.53 12.58 -23.57
N SER A 312 -16.38 13.34 -24.26
CA SER A 312 -17.84 13.28 -24.10
C SER A 312 -18.38 11.93 -24.58
N GLU A 313 -17.92 11.47 -25.75
CA GLU A 313 -18.27 10.15 -26.30
C GLU A 313 -17.79 9.02 -25.38
N LYS A 314 -16.54 9.10 -24.90
CA LYS A 314 -16.01 8.10 -23.96
C LYS A 314 -16.76 8.09 -22.62
N THR A 315 -17.21 9.24 -22.16
CA THR A 315 -18.08 9.37 -20.97
C THR A 315 -19.44 8.73 -21.20
N GLN A 316 -20.03 8.89 -22.39
CA GLN A 316 -21.26 8.20 -22.75
C GLN A 316 -21.06 6.68 -22.74
N PHE A 317 -20.03 6.18 -23.42
CA PHE A 317 -19.71 4.75 -23.46
C PHE A 317 -19.50 4.17 -22.06
N ALA A 318 -18.80 4.90 -21.19
CA ALA A 318 -18.55 4.51 -19.81
C ALA A 318 -19.85 4.38 -18.98
N ASN A 319 -20.77 5.35 -19.11
CA ASN A 319 -22.06 5.29 -18.42
C ASN A 319 -22.93 4.11 -18.90
N GLU A 320 -22.91 3.80 -20.19
CA GLU A 320 -23.64 2.65 -20.75
C GLU A 320 -23.04 1.30 -20.33
N ILE A 321 -21.70 1.22 -20.22
CA ILE A 321 -21.03 0.05 -19.64
C ILE A 321 -21.53 -0.19 -18.22
N LEU A 322 -21.54 0.84 -17.37
CA LEU A 322 -22.00 0.74 -15.98
C LEU A 322 -23.47 0.28 -15.91
N MET A 323 -24.33 0.82 -16.77
CA MET A 323 -25.72 0.40 -16.87
C MET A 323 -25.85 -1.08 -17.30
N ASN A 324 -25.03 -1.53 -18.24
CA ASN A 324 -25.04 -2.93 -18.69
C ASN A 324 -24.53 -3.88 -17.60
N ILE A 325 -23.55 -3.47 -16.79
CA ILE A 325 -23.07 -4.22 -15.62
C ILE A 325 -24.21 -4.45 -14.62
N ILE A 326 -24.95 -3.40 -14.26
CA ILE A 326 -26.07 -3.49 -13.30
C ILE A 326 -27.11 -4.54 -13.75
N ALA A 327 -27.35 -4.65 -15.06
CA ALA A 327 -28.36 -5.53 -15.64
C ALA A 327 -27.92 -7.01 -15.80
N ARG A 328 -26.67 -7.37 -15.50
CA ARG A 328 -26.07 -8.66 -15.85
C ARG A 328 -25.38 -9.35 -14.67
N ASN A 329 -25.25 -10.68 -14.75
CA ASN A 329 -24.66 -11.53 -13.70
C ASN A 329 -23.48 -12.38 -14.17
N ASP A 330 -23.07 -12.23 -15.43
CA ASP A 330 -22.14 -13.15 -16.10
C ASP A 330 -20.68 -12.64 -16.16
N PHE A 331 -20.41 -11.49 -15.52
CA PHE A 331 -19.07 -10.91 -15.49
C PHE A 331 -18.17 -11.59 -14.46
N LYS A 332 -16.91 -11.81 -14.84
CA LYS A 332 -15.85 -12.25 -13.91
C LYS A 332 -15.19 -11.05 -13.23
N ASP A 333 -14.63 -11.28 -12.04
CA ASP A 333 -13.91 -10.25 -11.28
C ASP A 333 -12.77 -9.57 -12.07
N SER A 334 -12.06 -10.33 -12.91
CA SER A 334 -10.97 -9.81 -13.75
C SER A 334 -11.49 -8.85 -14.83
N GLU A 335 -12.69 -9.09 -15.37
CA GLU A 335 -13.32 -8.24 -16.39
C GLU A 335 -13.79 -6.93 -15.76
N LEU A 336 -14.44 -7.03 -14.60
CA LEU A 336 -14.93 -5.86 -13.86
C LEU A 336 -13.77 -4.98 -13.39
N MET A 337 -12.65 -5.57 -12.97
CA MET A 337 -11.43 -4.82 -12.67
C MET A 337 -10.96 -3.98 -13.87
N GLN A 338 -10.90 -4.57 -15.06
CA GLN A 338 -10.49 -3.86 -16.28
C GLN A 338 -11.46 -2.74 -16.61
N VAL A 339 -12.77 -3.01 -16.51
CA VAL A 339 -13.81 -2.02 -16.75
C VAL A 339 -13.68 -0.86 -15.77
N PHE A 340 -13.63 -1.11 -14.46
CA PHE A 340 -13.54 -0.05 -13.46
C PHE A 340 -12.24 0.75 -13.57
N ALA A 341 -11.12 0.13 -13.96
CA ALA A 341 -9.89 0.85 -14.29
C ALA A 341 -10.02 1.76 -15.53
N ALA A 342 -10.86 1.40 -16.51
CA ALA A 342 -11.13 2.22 -17.69
C ALA A 342 -12.15 3.34 -17.39
N VAL A 343 -13.32 3.00 -16.87
CA VAL A 343 -14.44 3.95 -16.71
C VAL A 343 -14.20 4.99 -15.61
N SER A 344 -13.40 4.68 -14.59
CA SER A 344 -13.04 5.63 -13.51
C SER A 344 -12.30 6.87 -14.01
N LYS A 345 -11.74 6.83 -15.22
CA LYS A 345 -11.06 7.96 -15.85
C LYS A 345 -12.03 9.04 -16.35
N TYR A 346 -13.29 8.71 -16.58
CA TYR A 346 -14.31 9.62 -17.16
C TYR A 346 -15.31 10.14 -16.12
N ASP A 347 -16.07 11.18 -16.46
CA ASP A 347 -17.06 11.81 -15.58
C ASP A 347 -18.40 11.05 -15.60
N VAL A 348 -18.40 9.88 -14.97
CA VAL A 348 -19.55 8.97 -14.94
C VAL A 348 -20.54 9.34 -13.85
N LYS A 349 -21.83 9.07 -14.11
CA LYS A 349 -22.93 9.32 -13.16
C LYS A 349 -22.73 8.51 -11.89
N GLU A 350 -22.76 9.18 -10.74
CA GLU A 350 -22.56 8.56 -9.42
C GLU A 350 -23.47 7.35 -9.18
N SER A 351 -24.77 7.49 -9.50
CA SER A 351 -25.74 6.41 -9.32
C SER A 351 -25.43 5.16 -10.13
N LEU A 352 -24.93 5.32 -11.36
CA LEU A 352 -24.51 4.19 -12.20
C LEU A 352 -23.21 3.57 -11.70
N TYR A 353 -22.25 4.41 -11.29
CA TYR A 353 -20.97 3.93 -10.79
C TYR A 353 -21.13 3.13 -9.49
N MET A 354 -21.88 3.67 -8.53
CA MET A 354 -22.15 3.01 -7.26
C MET A 354 -23.03 1.77 -7.45
N GLY A 355 -24.07 1.85 -8.28
CA GLY A 355 -24.92 0.69 -8.58
C GLY A 355 -24.15 -0.46 -9.26
N ALA A 356 -23.19 -0.15 -10.13
CA ALA A 356 -22.34 -1.16 -10.74
C ALA A 356 -21.33 -1.78 -9.74
N LEU A 357 -20.80 -0.99 -8.79
CA LEU A 357 -19.95 -1.50 -7.71
C LEU A 357 -20.73 -2.41 -6.75
N GLU A 358 -21.94 -2.00 -6.37
CA GLU A 358 -22.87 -2.83 -5.59
C GLU A 358 -23.20 -4.13 -6.31
N LYS A 359 -23.43 -4.04 -7.63
CA LYS A 359 -23.65 -5.23 -8.45
C LYS A 359 -22.45 -6.18 -8.41
N TRP A 360 -21.24 -5.66 -8.59
CA TRP A 360 -20.02 -6.46 -8.51
C TRP A 360 -19.87 -7.13 -7.13
N ASP A 361 -20.09 -6.37 -6.05
CA ASP A 361 -19.99 -6.88 -4.68
C ASP A 361 -20.98 -8.03 -4.42
N SER A 362 -22.19 -7.94 -4.98
CA SER A 362 -23.25 -8.95 -4.82
C SER A 362 -22.95 -10.30 -5.50
N ILE A 363 -22.09 -10.31 -6.53
CA ILE A 363 -21.78 -11.52 -7.31
C ILE A 363 -20.42 -12.14 -6.93
N THR A 364 -19.50 -11.35 -6.40
CA THR A 364 -18.14 -11.82 -6.12
C THR A 364 -18.03 -12.57 -4.79
N THR A 365 -17.21 -13.62 -4.78
CA THR A 365 -16.80 -14.34 -3.57
C THR A 365 -15.34 -14.06 -3.20
N SER A 366 -14.64 -13.23 -3.99
CA SER A 366 -13.21 -12.94 -3.83
C SER A 366 -12.99 -11.79 -2.84
N ASN A 367 -12.26 -12.07 -1.75
CA ASN A 367 -11.88 -11.04 -0.78
C ASN A 367 -11.08 -9.90 -1.43
N ASN A 368 -10.24 -10.22 -2.42
CA ASN A 368 -9.46 -9.22 -3.16
C ASN A 368 -10.38 -8.33 -4.01
N ALA A 369 -11.37 -8.92 -4.69
CA ALA A 369 -12.32 -8.18 -5.49
C ALA A 369 -13.10 -7.20 -4.63
N LYS A 370 -13.63 -7.65 -3.50
CA LYS A 370 -14.40 -6.80 -2.59
C LYS A 370 -13.57 -5.68 -1.95
N ALA A 371 -12.31 -5.95 -1.61
CA ALA A 371 -11.42 -4.88 -1.16
C ALA A 371 -11.13 -3.86 -2.27
N ASN A 372 -10.97 -4.32 -3.53
CA ASN A 372 -10.80 -3.43 -4.67
C ASN A 372 -12.06 -2.59 -4.98
N ILE A 373 -13.25 -3.17 -4.82
CA ILE A 373 -14.54 -2.47 -4.92
C ILE A 373 -14.59 -1.28 -3.95
N LEU A 374 -14.15 -1.47 -2.71
CA LEU A 374 -14.01 -0.37 -1.73
C LEU A 374 -13.04 0.71 -2.20
N PHE A 375 -11.88 0.31 -2.74
CA PHE A 375 -10.90 1.28 -3.24
C PHE A 375 -11.41 2.05 -4.45
N TYR A 376 -12.16 1.42 -5.36
CA TYR A 376 -12.81 2.12 -6.46
C TYR A 376 -13.86 3.11 -5.98
N ARG A 377 -14.63 2.77 -4.94
CA ARG A 377 -15.54 3.71 -4.29
C ARG A 377 -14.79 4.93 -3.73
N TYR A 378 -13.68 4.72 -3.02
CA TYR A 378 -12.86 5.83 -2.53
C TYR A 378 -12.28 6.66 -3.67
N ALA A 379 -11.75 6.00 -4.70
CA ALA A 379 -11.17 6.64 -5.88
C ALA A 379 -12.15 7.60 -6.55
N TYR A 380 -13.44 7.22 -6.63
CA TYR A 380 -14.49 8.06 -7.19
C TYR A 380 -14.63 9.38 -6.42
N TYR A 381 -14.80 9.33 -5.10
CA TYR A 381 -14.99 10.55 -4.30
C TYR A 381 -13.72 11.37 -4.16
N ILE A 382 -12.56 10.72 -4.18
CA ILE A 382 -11.25 11.35 -4.32
C ILE A 382 -11.19 12.19 -5.60
N LYS A 383 -11.50 11.58 -6.75
CA LYS A 383 -11.48 12.23 -8.06
C LYS A 383 -12.42 13.44 -8.12
N ASN A 384 -13.61 13.29 -7.53
CA ASN A 384 -14.62 14.33 -7.46
C ASN A 384 -14.42 15.33 -6.31
N ASN A 385 -13.31 15.25 -5.57
CA ASN A 385 -12.98 16.11 -4.43
C ASN A 385 -14.09 16.19 -3.35
N ASN A 386 -14.87 15.11 -3.18
CA ASN A 386 -15.96 15.05 -2.21
C ASN A 386 -15.47 14.46 -0.88
N LYS A 387 -14.79 15.30 -0.09
CA LYS A 387 -14.20 14.88 1.19
C LYS A 387 -15.21 14.47 2.24
N ALA A 388 -16.38 15.12 2.27
CA ALA A 388 -17.42 14.83 3.25
C ALA A 388 -17.98 13.41 3.07
N MET A 389 -18.26 13.01 1.82
CA MET A 389 -18.71 11.64 1.55
C MET A 389 -17.61 10.62 1.87
N LEU A 390 -16.37 10.93 1.52
CA LEU A 390 -15.23 10.06 1.80
C LEU A 390 -15.00 9.86 3.31
N GLN A 391 -15.20 10.90 4.12
CA GLN A 391 -15.19 10.81 5.59
C GLN A 391 -16.25 9.82 6.10
N THR A 392 -17.50 9.97 5.65
CA THR A 392 -18.61 9.06 6.01
C THR A 392 -18.27 7.63 5.64
N LEU A 393 -17.77 7.40 4.42
CA LEU A 393 -17.47 6.08 3.91
C LEU A 393 -16.37 5.37 4.68
N VAL A 394 -15.24 6.05 4.90
CA VAL A 394 -14.13 5.48 5.66
C VAL A 394 -14.55 5.17 7.08
N TYR A 395 -15.39 6.02 7.66
CA TYR A 395 -15.94 5.80 8.99
C TYR A 395 -16.89 4.59 9.06
N ASP A 396 -17.76 4.42 8.06
CA ASP A 396 -18.66 3.27 7.99
C ASP A 396 -17.91 1.96 7.77
N ASP A 397 -16.87 1.97 6.95
CA ASP A 397 -16.00 0.82 6.73
C ASP A 397 -15.18 0.48 7.98
N LEU A 398 -14.67 1.50 8.67
CA LEU A 398 -14.03 1.38 9.98
C LEU A 398 -14.92 0.65 10.99
N LYS A 399 -16.20 1.03 11.01
CA LYS A 399 -17.17 0.48 11.96
C LYS A 399 -17.42 -1.01 11.72
N LYS A 400 -17.15 -1.51 10.52
CA LYS A 400 -17.30 -2.92 10.11
C LYS A 400 -16.04 -3.76 10.32
N ALA A 401 -14.89 -3.16 10.66
CA ALA A 401 -13.56 -3.71 10.38
C ALA A 401 -12.98 -4.82 11.28
N ASN A 402 -13.74 -5.43 12.20
CA ASN A 402 -13.16 -6.38 13.16
C ASN A 402 -13.23 -7.87 12.75
N ASP A 403 -13.40 -8.13 11.44
CA ASP A 403 -13.22 -9.44 10.79
C ASP A 403 -13.15 -9.13 9.29
N ILE A 404 -11.96 -9.10 8.69
CA ILE A 404 -11.72 -8.64 7.29
C ILE A 404 -12.63 -9.34 6.25
N PRO A 405 -12.95 -10.64 6.38
CA PRO A 405 -14.03 -11.29 5.65
C PRO A 405 -15.46 -10.75 5.86
N SER A 406 -15.78 -10.11 6.99
CA SER A 406 -17.09 -9.47 7.26
C SER A 406 -17.17 -8.03 6.77
N LEU A 407 -16.03 -7.35 6.58
CA LEU A 407 -15.90 -6.04 5.90
C LEU A 407 -16.45 -6.06 4.47
N LEU A 408 -16.58 -7.26 3.93
CA LEU A 408 -17.12 -7.63 2.62
C LEU A 408 -18.66 -7.66 2.57
N ASP A 409 -19.33 -7.29 3.66
CA ASP A 409 -20.77 -7.09 3.76
C ASP A 409 -21.08 -5.58 3.73
N ILE A 410 -20.75 -4.97 2.58
CA ILE A 410 -20.80 -3.52 2.37
C ILE A 410 -22.25 -3.11 2.15
N ASN A 411 -22.71 -2.10 2.90
CA ASN A 411 -24.03 -1.50 2.73
C ASN A 411 -23.82 -0.21 1.94
N TRP A 412 -24.38 -0.17 0.73
CA TRP A 412 -24.21 0.90 -0.25
C TRP A 412 -25.15 2.10 -0.02
N GLY A 413 -26.01 2.03 1.00
CA GLY A 413 -26.95 3.10 1.33
C GLY A 413 -26.27 4.37 1.84
N LEU A 414 -26.02 5.34 0.93
CA LEU A 414 -25.44 6.64 1.25
C LEU A 414 -26.43 7.77 0.93
N THR A 415 -26.58 8.70 1.88
CA THR A 415 -27.11 10.04 1.62
C THR A 415 -26.20 11.09 2.25
N ALA A 416 -25.67 12.00 1.43
CA ALA A 416 -24.99 13.19 1.91
C ALA A 416 -25.97 14.04 2.74
N GLY A 417 -25.61 14.37 3.98
CA GLY A 417 -26.42 15.25 4.84
C GLY A 417 -27.36 14.56 5.83
N ALA A 418 -27.20 13.25 6.11
CA ALA A 418 -27.93 12.62 7.22
C ALA A 418 -27.53 13.26 8.57
N ALA A 419 -28.43 14.03 9.17
CA ALA A 419 -28.21 14.72 10.44
C ALA A 419 -28.10 13.77 11.65
N SER A 420 -28.44 12.49 11.48
CA SER A 420 -28.28 11.45 12.49
C SER A 420 -28.26 10.07 11.81
N LEU A 421 -27.17 9.33 11.95
CA LEU A 421 -27.18 7.88 11.71
C LEU A 421 -27.78 7.19 12.94
N ASP A 422 -28.83 6.39 12.75
CA ASP A 422 -29.41 5.55 13.80
C ASP A 422 -28.66 4.20 13.87
N PHE A 423 -27.96 3.97 14.97
CA PHE A 423 -27.03 2.85 15.15
C PHE A 423 -27.62 1.66 15.93
N ARG A 424 -28.93 1.60 16.13
CA ARG A 424 -29.54 0.67 17.09
C ARG A 424 -29.76 -0.76 16.58
N ASN A 425 -29.64 -1.03 15.28
CA ASN A 425 -30.13 -2.29 14.68
C ASN A 425 -29.09 -3.23 14.03
N TYR A 426 -27.79 -3.14 14.36
CA TYR A 426 -26.80 -4.11 13.87
C TYR A 426 -26.06 -4.84 15.01
N SER A 427 -26.24 -6.16 15.05
CA SER A 427 -25.63 -7.03 16.07
C SER A 427 -24.16 -7.33 15.74
N PHE A 428 -23.25 -6.48 16.18
CA PHE A 428 -21.82 -6.81 16.31
C PHE A 428 -21.64 -8.06 17.20
N GLY A 429 -20.98 -9.12 16.73
CA GLY A 429 -20.76 -10.38 17.47
C GLY A 429 -19.94 -10.28 18.78
N LYS A 430 -18.91 -11.12 18.92
CA LYS A 430 -18.21 -11.52 20.18
C LYS A 430 -17.34 -10.43 20.85
N TYR A 431 -17.81 -9.19 20.94
CA TYR A 431 -17.09 -8.07 21.53
C TYR A 431 -17.35 -7.94 23.04
N SER A 432 -16.36 -7.49 23.82
CA SER A 432 -16.55 -7.00 25.20
C SER A 432 -15.55 -5.87 25.50
N PHE A 433 -16.02 -4.81 26.14
CA PHE A 433 -15.38 -3.47 26.20
C PHE A 433 -15.23 -2.95 27.64
N SER A 434 -14.45 -1.87 27.80
CA SER A 434 -14.80 -0.70 28.63
C SER A 434 -13.98 0.52 28.20
N LEU A 435 -14.59 1.71 28.20
CA LEU A 435 -14.08 3.01 28.69
C LEU A 435 -15.13 4.12 28.42
N TYR A 436 -15.47 4.91 29.44
CA TYR A 436 -16.62 5.83 29.50
C TYR A 436 -16.25 7.28 29.19
N LYS A 437 -17.21 8.07 28.66
CA LYS A 437 -17.13 9.54 28.66
C LYS A 437 -18.47 10.21 29.01
N ASP A 438 -18.76 10.13 30.31
CA ASP A 438 -19.51 10.99 31.24
C ASP A 438 -20.99 11.43 31.05
N THR A 439 -21.72 11.17 32.14
CA THR A 439 -23.00 11.67 32.68
C THR A 439 -24.22 11.91 31.77
N THR A 440 -25.07 10.87 31.77
CA THR A 440 -26.53 10.88 32.06
C THR A 440 -27.52 11.41 31.02
N TYR A 441 -28.43 10.51 30.61
CA TYR A 441 -29.85 10.90 30.54
C TYR A 441 -30.60 10.43 31.79
N TYR A 442 -30.50 11.29 32.80
CA TYR A 442 -31.37 11.54 33.95
C TYR A 442 -31.73 10.41 34.93
N ARG A 443 -32.05 9.21 34.49
CA ARG A 443 -32.59 8.17 35.36
C ARG A 443 -32.57 6.91 34.53
N TYR A 444 -31.78 5.89 34.84
CA TYR A 444 -32.19 4.49 34.59
C TYR A 444 -31.50 3.54 35.58
N SER A 445 -31.32 3.92 36.85
CA SER A 445 -32.25 4.43 37.86
C SER A 445 -32.72 3.32 38.78
N LEU A 446 -32.69 3.66 40.07
CA LEU A 446 -33.21 2.91 41.20
C LEU A 446 -32.27 1.77 41.62
N ASN A 447 -31.49 2.02 42.68
CA ASN A 447 -31.07 0.98 43.62
C ASN A 447 -32.21 -0.05 43.76
N PRO A 448 -32.00 -1.38 43.61
CA PRO A 448 -31.12 -2.16 44.49
C PRO A 448 -30.41 -3.40 43.86
N VAL A 449 -29.29 -3.81 44.48
CA VAL A 449 -28.78 -5.20 44.63
C VAL A 449 -28.93 -6.18 43.43
N ALA A 450 -27.88 -6.24 42.60
CA ALA A 450 -27.43 -7.36 41.73
C ALA A 450 -28.34 -7.83 40.56
N PRO A 451 -27.79 -8.61 39.61
CA PRO A 451 -26.65 -8.37 38.73
C PRO A 451 -27.13 -8.26 37.26
N VAL A 452 -26.38 -7.60 36.38
CA VAL A 452 -26.60 -7.85 34.94
C VAL A 452 -26.06 -9.26 34.64
N THR A 453 -26.99 -10.20 34.63
CA THR A 453 -26.89 -11.53 34.02
C THR A 453 -26.52 -11.41 32.54
N TYR A 454 -25.76 -12.39 32.04
CA TYR A 454 -25.35 -12.55 30.64
C TYR A 454 -26.38 -12.00 29.63
N ASN A 455 -25.91 -11.11 28.74
CA ASN A 455 -26.57 -10.46 27.59
C ASN A 455 -26.98 -8.97 27.78
N SER A 456 -26.04 -8.02 27.52
CA SER A 456 -26.22 -6.82 26.64
C SER A 456 -25.02 -5.83 26.65
N LYS A 457 -24.84 -5.12 25.51
CA LYS A 457 -23.76 -4.19 25.05
C LYS A 457 -24.01 -2.69 25.33
N ILE A 458 -22.95 -1.85 25.26
CA ILE A 458 -23.01 -0.42 24.84
C ILE A 458 -21.79 -0.03 23.96
N VAL A 459 -22.04 0.81 22.93
CA VAL A 459 -21.13 1.41 21.93
C VAL A 459 -21.33 2.93 21.97
N GLU A 460 -20.28 3.75 21.88
CA GLU A 460 -20.41 5.11 21.35
C GLU A 460 -19.13 5.61 20.65
N LEU A 461 -19.31 6.22 19.48
CA LEU A 461 -18.27 6.75 18.62
C LEU A 461 -18.27 8.27 18.65
N VAL A 462 -17.27 8.84 19.31
CA VAL A 462 -16.62 10.09 18.91
C VAL A 462 -15.14 9.94 19.27
N ASN A 463 -14.27 9.82 18.26
CA ASN A 463 -12.80 9.82 18.34
C ASN A 463 -12.03 8.58 18.85
N LEU A 464 -12.44 7.31 18.65
CA LEU A 464 -11.51 6.18 18.87
C LEU A 464 -11.90 4.87 18.16
N LEU A 465 -10.87 4.01 17.99
CA LEU A 465 -10.79 2.81 17.15
C LEU A 465 -10.78 1.51 18.00
N LEU A 466 -11.23 0.40 17.41
CA LEU A 466 -11.42 -0.93 18.01
C LEU A 466 -10.33 -1.92 17.57
N ILE A 467 -9.95 -2.89 18.41
CA ILE A 467 -9.00 -3.98 18.05
C ILE A 467 -9.47 -5.35 18.53
N GLU A 468 -9.41 -6.32 17.61
CA GLU A 468 -9.61 -7.76 17.78
C GLU A 468 -8.32 -8.45 18.28
N LYS A 469 -8.40 -9.44 19.21
CA LYS A 469 -7.38 -10.49 19.33
C LYS A 469 -7.98 -11.79 18.78
N SER A 470 -7.53 -12.23 17.60
CA SER A 470 -7.81 -13.57 17.11
C SER A 470 -6.71 -14.55 17.53
N VAL A 471 -7.09 -15.82 17.72
CA VAL A 471 -6.12 -16.93 17.78
C VAL A 471 -5.54 -17.07 16.38
N LYS A 472 -4.21 -17.10 16.29
CA LYS A 472 -3.45 -17.28 15.05
C LYS A 472 -4.07 -18.42 14.21
N PRO A 473 -4.53 -18.17 12.97
CA PRO A 473 -5.03 -19.22 12.10
C PRO A 473 -3.95 -20.28 11.86
N SER A 474 -4.34 -21.54 11.74
CA SER A 474 -3.42 -22.61 11.36
C SER A 474 -2.69 -22.23 10.07
N THR A 475 -1.36 -22.36 10.10
CA THR A 475 -0.35 -21.70 9.27
C THR A 475 -0.36 -22.00 7.76
N ALA A 476 -1.44 -22.54 7.19
CA ALA A 476 -1.44 -23.01 5.81
C ALA A 476 -1.59 -21.90 4.75
N ASN A 477 -2.24 -20.76 5.05
CA ASN A 477 -2.58 -19.73 4.04
C ASN A 477 -2.31 -18.27 4.47
N LEU A 478 -1.39 -18.01 5.41
CA LEU A 478 -1.19 -16.67 5.98
C LEU A 478 -0.70 -15.61 4.96
N ALA A 479 0.02 -16.03 3.92
CA ALA A 479 0.66 -15.12 2.96
C ALA A 479 -0.35 -14.27 2.15
N ASP A 480 -1.47 -14.88 1.74
CA ASP A 480 -2.50 -14.18 0.96
C ASP A 480 -3.26 -13.17 1.84
N TYR A 481 -3.60 -13.54 3.08
CA TYR A 481 -4.27 -12.65 4.03
C TYR A 481 -3.41 -11.47 4.47
N GLN A 482 -2.11 -11.69 4.71
CA GLN A 482 -1.19 -10.63 5.09
C GLN A 482 -1.00 -9.59 3.98
N SER A 483 -1.05 -10.01 2.71
CA SER A 483 -0.96 -9.09 1.56
C SER A 483 -2.22 -8.22 1.41
N ILE A 484 -3.40 -8.81 1.56
CA ILE A 484 -4.70 -8.11 1.49
C ILE A 484 -4.80 -7.07 2.59
N PHE A 485 -4.56 -7.46 3.84
CA PHE A 485 -4.63 -6.56 4.98
C PHE A 485 -3.64 -5.41 4.84
N SER A 486 -2.37 -5.71 4.52
CA SER A 486 -1.34 -4.68 4.36
C SER A 486 -1.70 -3.65 3.30
N LYS A 487 -2.21 -4.07 2.13
CA LYS A 487 -2.62 -3.17 1.05
C LYS A 487 -3.87 -2.38 1.40
N TYR A 488 -4.82 -3.01 2.09
CA TYR A 488 -6.02 -2.34 2.57
C TYR A 488 -5.70 -1.24 3.58
N SER A 489 -4.90 -1.55 4.60
CA SER A 489 -4.46 -0.59 5.60
C SER A 489 -3.67 0.55 4.95
N LEU A 490 -2.79 0.24 3.98
CA LEU A 490 -2.04 1.26 3.23
C LEU A 490 -2.96 2.20 2.43
N ASN A 491 -3.93 1.65 1.70
CA ASN A 491 -4.88 2.47 0.94
C ASN A 491 -5.73 3.33 1.86
N ARG A 492 -6.17 2.80 3.00
CA ARG A 492 -6.95 3.54 3.99
C ARG A 492 -6.14 4.65 4.64
N LEU A 493 -4.86 4.42 4.90
CA LEU A 493 -3.91 5.45 5.34
C LEU A 493 -3.84 6.60 4.33
N TYR A 494 -3.75 6.30 3.03
CA TYR A 494 -3.76 7.33 1.98
C TYR A 494 -5.05 8.16 2.00
N VAL A 495 -6.20 7.49 2.14
CA VAL A 495 -7.51 8.16 2.18
C VAL A 495 -7.64 9.05 3.43
N LEU A 496 -7.30 8.54 4.62
CA LEU A 496 -7.36 9.29 5.88
C LEU A 496 -6.49 10.55 5.85
N ASN A 497 -5.28 10.45 5.29
CA ASN A 497 -4.43 11.61 5.06
C ASN A 497 -5.07 12.63 4.11
N PHE A 498 -5.71 12.18 3.03
CA PHE A 498 -6.37 13.07 2.07
C PHE A 498 -7.53 13.87 2.66
N ILE A 499 -8.35 13.25 3.51
CA ILE A 499 -9.46 13.92 4.21
C ILE A 499 -9.02 14.72 5.44
N GLY A 500 -7.72 14.75 5.75
CA GLY A 500 -7.17 15.52 6.87
C GLY A 500 -7.27 14.83 8.24
N GLU A 501 -7.68 13.56 8.29
CA GLU A 501 -7.79 12.73 9.50
C GLU A 501 -6.42 12.15 9.91
N LYS A 502 -5.44 13.02 10.07
CA LYS A 502 -4.03 12.68 10.29
C LYS A 502 -3.78 11.87 11.58
N GLU A 503 -4.58 12.08 12.63
CA GLU A 503 -4.49 11.29 13.88
C GLU A 503 -4.93 9.84 13.66
N ARG A 504 -5.98 9.63 12.88
CA ARG A 504 -6.45 8.28 12.52
C ARG A 504 -5.48 7.60 11.55
N ALA A 505 -4.93 8.37 10.61
CA ALA A 505 -3.89 7.90 9.72
C ALA A 505 -2.67 7.37 10.52
N PHE A 506 -2.25 8.11 11.54
CA PHE A 506 -1.18 7.65 12.44
C PHE A 506 -1.52 6.33 13.14
N VAL A 507 -2.71 6.20 13.72
CA VAL A 507 -3.14 4.97 14.42
C VAL A 507 -3.19 3.76 13.47
N GLU A 508 -3.69 3.92 12.25
CA GLU A 508 -3.73 2.84 11.24
C GLU A 508 -2.35 2.51 10.65
N GLY A 509 -1.41 3.45 10.72
CA GLY A 509 -0.02 3.24 10.31
C GLY A 509 0.83 2.50 11.35
N ILE A 510 0.33 2.36 12.58
CA ILE A 510 0.98 1.58 13.65
C ILE A 510 0.62 0.10 13.44
N ASN A 511 1.61 -0.78 13.50
CA ASN A 511 1.37 -2.22 13.35
C ASN A 511 0.57 -2.79 14.55
N ASP A 512 -0.18 -3.87 14.33
CA ASP A 512 -0.97 -4.53 15.37
C ASP A 512 -0.13 -4.89 16.62
N TYR A 513 1.17 -5.14 16.44
CA TYR A 513 2.12 -5.48 17.50
C TYR A 513 2.34 -4.34 18.51
N GLU A 514 2.54 -3.11 18.05
CA GLU A 514 2.74 -1.91 18.88
C GLU A 514 1.47 -1.53 19.65
N ILE A 515 0.30 -1.75 19.04
CA ILE A 515 -0.96 -1.48 19.72
C ILE A 515 -1.24 -2.54 20.79
N ILE A 516 -0.99 -3.83 20.51
CA ILE A 516 -1.09 -4.92 21.49
C ILE A 516 -0.17 -4.68 22.69
N LYS A 517 1.06 -4.23 22.44
CA LYS A 517 2.05 -3.87 23.47
C LYS A 517 1.57 -2.74 24.37
N THR A 518 0.99 -1.69 23.79
CA THR A 518 0.42 -0.55 24.54
C THR A 518 -0.75 -0.99 25.43
N PHE A 519 -1.58 -1.92 24.97
CA PHE A 519 -2.71 -2.46 25.74
C PHE A 519 -2.31 -3.46 26.83
N ASP A 520 -1.27 -4.28 26.63
CA ASP A 520 -0.78 -5.17 27.69
C ASP A 520 -0.08 -4.37 28.81
N LEU A 521 0.56 -3.23 28.50
CA LEU A 521 1.01 -2.24 29.49
C LEU A 521 -0.17 -1.69 30.31
N TYR A 522 -1.26 -1.26 29.65
CA TYR A 522 -2.46 -0.72 30.31
C TYR A 522 -3.13 -1.71 31.28
N LYS A 523 -3.12 -3.02 30.98
CA LYS A 523 -3.63 -4.06 31.89
C LYS A 523 -2.83 -4.18 33.18
N THR A 524 -1.54 -3.84 33.16
CA THR A 524 -0.63 -4.04 34.30
C THR A 524 -0.54 -2.83 35.24
N THR A 525 -0.91 -1.62 34.78
CA THR A 525 -0.79 -0.36 35.54
C THR A 525 -2.10 0.43 35.60
N LYS A 526 -3.17 -0.23 36.04
CA LYS A 526 -4.56 0.26 36.02
C LYS A 526 -4.85 1.46 36.94
N SER A 527 -4.00 1.75 37.92
CA SER A 527 -4.26 2.74 38.99
C SER A 527 -3.79 4.17 38.68
N THR A 528 -3.16 4.41 37.53
CA THR A 528 -2.53 5.70 37.20
C THR A 528 -3.00 6.30 35.87
N THR A 529 -3.96 5.68 35.21
CA THR A 529 -4.39 6.03 33.85
C THR A 529 -5.70 6.82 33.85
N ASP A 530 -5.71 7.95 33.15
CA ASP A 530 -6.92 8.68 32.76
C ASP A 530 -7.59 7.92 31.62
N ASP A 531 -8.86 7.61 31.83
CA ASP A 531 -9.70 6.71 31.02
C ASP A 531 -10.29 7.39 29.77
N THR A 532 -9.88 8.63 29.46
CA THR A 532 -10.36 9.39 28.30
C THR A 532 -9.51 9.16 27.03
N TYR A 533 -10.07 9.46 25.84
CA TYR A 533 -9.30 9.55 24.57
C TYR A 533 -8.05 10.41 24.72
N THR A 534 -8.18 11.49 25.49
CA THR A 534 -7.09 12.39 25.83
C THR A 534 -6.05 11.71 26.71
N GLY A 535 -6.43 10.85 27.67
CA GLY A 535 -5.51 10.05 28.48
C GLY A 535 -4.70 9.01 27.68
N ILE A 536 -5.35 8.30 26.75
CA ILE A 536 -4.70 7.34 25.83
C ILE A 536 -3.76 8.08 24.88
N LEU A 537 -4.21 9.17 24.24
CA LEU A 537 -3.36 10.00 23.39
C LEU A 537 -2.21 10.65 24.17
N LYS A 538 -2.43 11.09 25.41
CA LYS A 538 -1.41 11.70 26.27
C LYS A 538 -0.31 10.69 26.63
N LYS A 539 -0.62 9.39 26.61
CA LYS A 539 0.37 8.31 26.79
C LYS A 539 0.92 7.70 25.50
N VAL A 540 0.29 7.92 24.35
CA VAL A 540 0.94 7.77 23.03
C VAL A 540 1.87 8.97 22.74
N LYS A 541 1.63 10.09 23.43
CA LYS A 541 2.38 11.34 23.40
C LYS A 541 3.48 11.44 24.48
N GLU A 542 3.52 10.53 25.46
CA GLU A 542 4.50 10.41 26.57
C GLU A 542 5.20 9.05 26.58
#